data_AF-A0A7C3HN98-F1
#
_entry.id   AF-A0A7C3HN98-F1
#
_cell.length_a   1.000
_cell.length_b   1.000
_cell.length_c   1.000
_cell.angle_alpha   90.00
_cell.angle_beta   90.00
_cell.angle_gamma   90.00
#
_symmetry.space_group_name_H-M   'P 1'
#
loop_
_entity.id
_entity.type
_entity.pdbx_description
1 polymer ?
#
loop_
_entity_poly.entity_id
_entity_poly.type
_entity_poly.pdbx_seq_one_letter_code
_entity_poly.pdbx_strand_id
1 'polypeptide(L)' 'REEKIIRMRFGLQGDSEHTLEEVGQHFAVTRERIRQIEAKALRKLRHPSRSHRLRVFIERPPRD' A
#
# COMPACT_ATOMS: atom_id res chain seq x y z
N ARG A 1 6.47 7.78 -6.41
CA ARG A 1 5.60 8.57 -5.49
C ARG A 1 4.49 7.72 -4.87
N GLU A 2 3.61 7.06 -5.64
CA GLU A 2 2.56 6.16 -5.10
C GLU A 2 3.16 5.01 -4.27
N GLU A 3 4.27 4.42 -4.73
CA GLU A 3 5.00 3.37 -4.01
C GLU A 3 5.49 3.79 -2.62
N LYS A 4 6.07 4.99 -2.48
CA LYS A 4 6.59 5.48 -1.19
C LYS A 4 5.46 5.71 -0.18
N ILE A 5 4.30 6.18 -0.65
CA ILE A 5 3.08 6.35 0.16
C ILE A 5 2.59 4.98 0.66
N ILE A 6 2.54 3.97 -0.22
CA ILE A 6 2.12 2.61 0.15
C ILE A 6 3.12 1.96 1.11
N ARG A 7 4.44 2.08 0.86
CA ARG A 7 5.47 1.54 1.76
C ARG A 7 5.36 2.13 3.17
N MET A 8 5.25 3.45 3.27
CA MET A 8 5.11 4.16 4.54
C MET A 8 3.76 3.86 5.24
N ARG A 9 2.67 3.67 4.48
CA ARG A 9 1.35 3.37 5.04
C ARG A 9 1.29 1.97 5.67
N PHE A 10 1.89 0.97 5.02
CA PHE A 10 1.82 -0.44 5.42
C PHE A 10 3.12 -0.94 6.06
N GLY A 11 4.04 -0.04 6.43
CA GLY A 11 5.30 -0.39 7.09
C GLY A 11 6.17 -1.37 6.29
N LEU A 12 6.15 -1.27 4.96
CA LEU A 12 6.90 -2.18 4.10
C LEU A 12 8.39 -1.80 4.09
N GLN A 13 9.27 -2.79 4.19
CA GLN A 13 10.74 -2.63 4.22
C GLN A 13 11.32 -2.05 5.53
N GLY A 14 10.68 -2.31 6.67
CA GLY A 14 11.21 -1.94 7.99
C GLY A 14 10.84 -0.53 8.45
N ASP A 15 10.03 0.18 7.66
CA ASP A 15 9.32 1.37 8.13
C ASP A 15 8.19 0.97 9.08
N SER A 16 7.88 1.82 10.07
CA SER A 16 6.65 1.66 10.85
C SER A 16 5.41 2.01 10.02
N GLU A 17 4.27 1.42 10.35
CA GLU A 17 3.00 1.84 9.74
C GLU A 17 2.67 3.28 10.16
N HIS A 18 2.37 4.13 9.19
CA HIS A 18 1.94 5.51 9.42
C HIS A 18 0.49 5.69 9.02
N THR A 19 -0.24 6.55 9.71
CA THR A 19 -1.62 6.91 9.40
C THR A 19 -1.73 7.77 8.13
N LEU A 20 -2.94 7.89 7.57
CA LEU A 20 -3.19 8.76 6.41
C LEU A 20 -2.83 10.23 6.70
N GLU A 21 -2.99 10.67 7.96
CA GLU A 21 -2.69 12.03 8.40
C GLU A 21 -1.17 12.27 8.39
N GLU A 22 -0.40 11.36 9.00
CA GLU A 22 1.07 11.45 9.09
C GLU A 22 1.73 11.37 7.70
N VAL A 23 1.24 10.46 6.84
CA VAL A 23 1.69 10.40 5.45
C VAL A 23 1.29 11.68 4.71
N GLY A 24 0.11 12.23 4.96
CA GLY A 24 -0.32 13.51 4.38
C GLY A 24 0.62 14.66 4.74
N GLN A 25 0.96 14.78 6.02
CA GLN A 25 1.91 15.77 6.53
C GLN A 25 3.30 15.59 5.90
N HIS A 26 3.84 14.37 5.87
CA HIS A 26 5.15 14.09 5.30
C HIS A 26 5.25 14.41 3.79
N PHE A 27 4.15 14.28 3.05
CA PHE A 27 4.10 14.56 1.61
C PHE A 27 3.51 15.92 1.26
N ALA A 28 3.19 16.76 2.25
CA ALA A 28 2.52 18.06 2.10
C ALA A 28 1.24 17.98 1.26
N VAL A 29 0.42 16.96 1.53
CA VAL A 29 -0.88 16.74 0.86
C VAL A 29 -1.96 16.43 1.87
N THR A 30 -3.22 16.61 1.46
CA THR A 30 -4.35 16.30 2.34
C THR A 30 -4.48 14.80 2.59
N ARG A 31 -5.07 14.46 3.74
CA ARG A 31 -5.45 13.08 4.09
C ARG A 31 -6.25 12.40 2.97
N GLU A 32 -7.23 13.12 2.41
CA GLU A 32 -8.06 12.59 1.32
C GLU A 32 -7.23 12.32 0.06
N ARG A 33 -6.20 13.13 -0.22
CA ARG A 33 -5.28 12.85 -1.33
C ARG A 33 -4.51 11.55 -1.13
N ILE A 34 -4.07 11.26 0.10
CA ILE A 34 -3.42 9.97 0.42
C ILE A 34 -4.40 8.82 0.20
N ARG A 35 -5.64 8.93 0.69
CA ARG A 35 -6.70 7.93 0.50
C ARG A 35 -6.96 7.63 -0.98
N GLN A 36 -7.03 8.66 -1.83
CA GLN A 36 -7.22 8.48 -3.28
C GLN A 36 -6.04 7.75 -3.93
N ILE A 37 -4.81 8.08 -3.53
CA ILE A 37 -3.59 7.44 -4.04
C ILE A 37 -3.58 5.97 -3.62
N GLU A 38 -3.94 5.67 -2.37
CA GLU A 38 -4.03 4.31 -1.85
C GLU A 38 -5.05 3.48 -2.64
N ALA A 39 -6.28 3.98 -2.80
CA ALA A 39 -7.32 3.30 -3.57
C ALA A 39 -6.88 3.04 -5.02
N LYS A 40 -6.21 4.01 -5.65
CA LYS A 40 -5.68 3.87 -7.01
C LYS A 40 -4.57 2.82 -7.09
N ALA A 41 -3.65 2.79 -6.13
CA ALA A 41 -2.56 1.83 -6.07
C ALA A 41 -3.09 0.40 -5.83
N LEU A 42 -3.98 0.21 -4.86
CA LEU A 42 -4.63 -1.07 -4.60
C LEU A 42 -5.39 -1.58 -5.82
N ARG A 43 -6.12 -0.70 -6.52
CA ARG A 43 -6.79 -1.07 -7.77
C ARG A 43 -5.81 -1.58 -8.83
N LYS A 44 -4.65 -0.94 -8.98
CA LYS A 44 -3.60 -1.41 -9.89
C LYS A 44 -3.03 -2.77 -9.46
N LEU A 45 -2.82 -3.00 -8.16
CA LEU A 45 -2.30 -4.25 -7.63
C LEU A 45 -3.29 -5.42 -7.76
N ARG A 46 -4.60 -5.15 -7.68
CA ARG A 46 -5.66 -6.15 -7.88
C ARG A 46 -5.83 -6.60 -9.34
N HIS A 47 -5.28 -5.86 -10.31
CA HIS A 47 -5.41 -6.19 -11.72
C HIS A 47 -4.77 -7.56 -12.02
N PRO A 48 -5.42 -8.46 -12.79
CA PRO A 48 -4.94 -9.82 -13.04
C PRO A 48 -3.49 -9.91 -13.54
N SER A 49 -3.07 -8.97 -14.39
CA SER A 49 -1.70 -8.92 -14.93
C SER A 49 -0.62 -8.63 -13.87
N ARG A 50 -0.99 -8.10 -12.70
CA ARG A 50 -0.07 -7.77 -11.59
C ARG A 50 -0.30 -8.64 -10.36
N SER A 51 -1.53 -9.10 -10.13
CA SER A 51 -1.89 -9.90 -8.96
C SER A 51 -1.38 -11.34 -9.01
N HIS A 52 -0.97 -11.85 -10.19
CA HIS A 52 -0.46 -13.22 -10.30
C HIS A 52 0.71 -13.51 -9.34
N ARG A 53 1.66 -12.58 -9.21
CA ARG A 53 2.78 -12.71 -8.25
C ARG A 53 2.36 -12.61 -6.78
N LEU A 54 1.23 -11.95 -6.51
CA LEU A 54 0.71 -11.76 -5.16
C LEU A 54 -0.21 -12.91 -4.71
N ARG A 55 -0.84 -13.62 -5.65
CA ARG A 55 -1.72 -14.77 -5.34
C ARG A 55 -0.99 -15.89 -4.60
N VAL A 56 0.30 -16.09 -4.87
CA VAL A 56 1.13 -17.12 -4.21
C VAL A 56 1.15 -16.96 -2.67
N PHE A 57 0.95 -15.73 -2.17
CA PHE A 57 0.91 -15.44 -0.74
C PHE A 57 -0.47 -15.64 -0.11
N ILE A 58 -1.53 -15.81 -0.91
CA ILE A 58 -2.91 -15.98 -0.46
C ILE A 58 -3.34 -17.45 -0.56
N GLU A 59 -2.89 -18.17 -1.59
CA GLU A 59 -3.31 -19.55 -1.87
C GLU A 59 -2.61 -20.61 -1.00
N ARG A 60 -1.52 -20.25 -0.29
CA ARG A 60 -0.84 -21.15 0.64
C ARG A 60 -0.85 -20.52 2.05
N PRO A 61 -1.79 -20.88 2.94
CA PRO A 61 -1.64 -20.51 4.34
C PRO A 61 -0.34 -21.14 4.87
N PRO A 62 0.42 -20.45 5.74
CA PRO A 62 1.48 -21.10 6.49
C PRO A 62 0.84 -22.29 7.21
N ARG A 63 1.31 -23.49 6.87
CA ARG A 63 1.06 -24.65 7.71
C ARG A 63 1.99 -24.48 8.90
N ASP A 64 1.47 -23.85 9.96
CA ASP A 64 1.97 -24.08 11.30
C ASP A 64 1.41 -25.42 11.81
#